data_AF-A0A937ZMF5-F1
#
_entry.id   AF-A0A937ZMF5-F1
#
_cell.length_a   1.000
_cell.length_b   1.000
_cell.length_c   1.000
_cell.angle_alpha   90.00
_cell.angle_beta   90.00
_cell.angle_gamma   90.00
#
_symmetry.space_group_name_H-M   'P 1'
#
loop_
_entity.id
_entity.type
_entity.pdbx_description
1 polymer ?
#
loop_
_entity_poly.entity_id
_entity_poly.type
_entity_poly.pdbx_seq_one_letter_code
_entity_poly.pdbx_strand_id
1 'polypeptide(L)'
;MSSPAAPVVDSSRLALLLAVLVGTSQLSTSTYVPSMPSLPAALGSDAATVQLTLTLFLAGSALGSLVWGSLADRFGRRPVLIVGLGLFVAATIACAVSPSILWLVAARFCQAVGAAVSWVLSRAIVRDLYRRDEATRVLALVATAFALAPIVGPVIGGHIETWFGWRWSFAFIGVLAVGVAVIVPRLLPETLARPDPGAIDPRRLAANFTVLLGHRRFLGYCGAMGCSMAGMFAFVTAGPFVLMGTVGVSPEGYGWLSAIVTMAFMLGSRLSAATVRRLGHARAIGAGIAAQAIAA
;
A
#
# COMPACT_ATOMS: atom_id res chain seq x y z
N MET A 1 -20.55 33.14 16.87
CA MET A 1 -20.92 31.72 16.97
C MET A 1 -19.64 30.90 17.00
N SER A 2 -19.19 30.54 18.20
CA SER A 2 -18.00 29.74 18.44
C SER A 2 -18.22 28.34 17.84
N SER A 3 -17.34 27.96 16.90
CA SER A 3 -17.27 26.58 16.40
C SER A 3 -17.04 25.65 17.60
N PRO A 4 -17.77 24.54 17.74
CA PRO A 4 -17.53 23.59 18.83
C PRO A 4 -16.08 23.09 18.70
N ALA A 5 -15.31 23.20 19.78
CA ALA A 5 -13.95 22.70 19.84
C ALA A 5 -13.97 21.19 19.56
N ALA A 6 -13.28 20.76 18.49
CA ALA A 6 -13.15 19.35 18.18
C ALA A 6 -12.52 18.63 19.39
N PRO A 7 -13.00 17.43 19.74
CA PRO A 7 -12.46 16.68 20.87
C PRO A 7 -10.95 16.52 20.68
N VAL A 8 -10.18 16.87 21.73
CA VAL A 8 -8.73 16.68 21.78
C VAL A 8 -8.46 15.18 21.91
N VAL A 9 -8.60 14.45 20.81
CA VAL A 9 -8.04 13.10 20.71
C VAL A 9 -6.54 13.24 20.93
N ASP A 10 -5.96 12.37 21.76
CA ASP A 10 -4.53 12.33 21.98
C ASP A 10 -3.80 12.17 20.63
N SER A 11 -3.29 13.30 20.14
CA SER A 11 -2.71 13.52 18.81
C SER A 11 -1.64 12.47 18.48
N SER A 12 -0.93 12.00 19.51
CA SER A 12 0.10 10.96 19.39
C SER A 12 -0.49 9.57 19.08
N ARG A 13 -1.59 9.18 19.76
CA ARG A 13 -2.24 7.88 19.57
C ARG A 13 -2.89 7.76 18.20
N LEU A 14 -3.52 8.85 17.74
CA LEU A 14 -4.13 8.87 16.43
C LEU A 14 -3.07 8.83 15.33
N ALA A 15 -1.97 9.58 15.45
CA ALA A 15 -0.85 9.50 14.53
C ALA A 15 -0.28 8.07 14.43
N LEU A 16 -0.10 7.40 15.57
CA LEU A 16 0.34 6.01 15.61
C LEU A 16 -0.68 5.05 14.96
N LEU A 17 -1.98 5.23 15.23
CA LEU A 17 -3.04 4.42 14.62
C LEU A 17 -3.00 4.51 13.09
N LEU A 18 -2.88 5.71 12.54
CA LEU A 18 -2.79 5.92 11.09
C LEU A 18 -1.53 5.27 10.49
N ALA A 19 -0.41 5.34 11.21
CA ALA A 19 0.83 4.69 10.79
C ALA A 19 0.70 3.15 10.80
N VAL A 20 0.12 2.57 11.85
CA VAL A 20 -0.12 1.12 11.94
C VAL A 20 -1.11 0.64 10.87
N LEU A 21 -2.15 1.43 10.60
CA LEU A 21 -3.16 1.15 9.59
C LEU A 21 -2.54 1.07 8.18
N VAL A 22 -1.71 2.05 7.81
CA VAL A 22 -0.99 2.05 6.53
C VAL A 22 0.08 0.95 6.49
N GLY A 23 0.83 0.77 7.58
CA GLY A 23 1.86 -0.26 7.69
C GLY A 23 1.28 -1.67 7.53
N THR A 24 0.13 -1.95 8.14
CA THR A 24 -0.57 -3.24 8.03
C THR A 24 -1.00 -3.53 6.59
N SER A 25 -1.61 -2.54 5.91
CA SER A 25 -1.97 -2.66 4.49
C SER A 25 -0.76 -2.92 3.60
N GLN A 26 0.38 -2.28 3.87
CA GLN A 26 1.58 -2.50 3.05
C GLN A 26 2.26 -3.84 3.34
N LEU A 27 2.31 -4.24 4.63
CA LEU A 27 2.82 -5.54 5.05
C LEU A 27 2.07 -6.69 4.38
N SER A 28 0.75 -6.55 4.12
CA SER A 28 -0.04 -7.61 3.48
C SER A 28 0.47 -8.04 2.11
N THR A 29 1.18 -7.14 1.41
CA THR A 29 1.79 -7.45 0.12
C THR A 29 3.20 -7.99 0.31
N SER A 30 3.98 -7.36 1.18
CA SER A 30 5.40 -7.70 1.36
C SER A 30 5.65 -9.04 2.05
N THR A 31 4.78 -9.45 2.98
CA THR A 31 4.91 -10.76 3.67
C THR A 31 4.51 -11.94 2.77
N TYR A 32 3.80 -11.70 1.68
CA TYR A 32 3.34 -12.72 0.75
C TYR A 32 4.41 -13.13 -0.29
N VAL A 33 5.29 -12.19 -0.67
CA VAL A 33 6.26 -12.39 -1.77
C VAL A 33 7.15 -13.64 -1.60
N PRO A 34 7.72 -13.94 -0.41
CA PRO A 34 8.56 -15.13 -0.24
C PRO A 34 7.82 -16.45 -0.43
N SER A 35 6.50 -16.46 -0.27
CA SER A 35 5.65 -17.64 -0.45
C SER A 35 5.29 -17.91 -1.91
N MET A 36 5.45 -16.92 -2.81
CA MET A 36 4.99 -17.06 -4.20
C MET A 36 5.54 -18.30 -4.93
N PRO A 37 6.83 -18.66 -4.79
CA PRO A 37 7.39 -19.82 -5.50
C PRO A 37 6.82 -21.18 -5.08
N SER A 38 6.23 -21.31 -3.89
CA SER A 38 5.64 -22.58 -3.43
C SER A 38 4.19 -22.77 -3.87
N LEU A 39 3.49 -21.68 -4.23
CA LEU A 39 2.08 -21.70 -4.63
C LEU A 39 1.76 -22.53 -5.89
N PRO A 40 2.60 -22.58 -6.94
CA PRO A 40 2.35 -23.43 -8.10
C PRO A 40 2.11 -24.90 -7.69
N ALA A 41 2.98 -25.43 -6.83
CA ALA A 41 2.84 -26.79 -6.30
C ALA A 41 1.67 -26.92 -5.32
N ALA A 42 1.48 -25.94 -4.43
CA ALA A 42 0.46 -26.01 -3.37
C ALA A 42 -0.99 -25.87 -3.87
N LEU A 43 -1.20 -25.24 -5.02
CA LEU A 43 -2.53 -24.94 -5.57
C LEU A 43 -2.76 -25.52 -6.97
N GLY A 44 -1.83 -26.33 -7.49
CA GLY A 44 -1.93 -26.94 -8.82
C GLY A 44 -1.99 -25.90 -9.94
N SER A 45 -1.07 -24.94 -9.93
CA SER A 45 -1.02 -23.78 -10.82
C SER A 45 0.35 -23.61 -11.46
N ASP A 46 0.49 -22.66 -12.38
CA ASP A 46 1.77 -22.19 -12.92
C ASP A 46 2.23 -20.86 -12.26
N ALA A 47 3.49 -20.49 -12.50
CA ALA A 47 4.09 -19.28 -11.96
C ALA A 47 3.45 -17.97 -12.50
N ALA A 48 3.05 -17.93 -13.77
CA ALA A 48 2.44 -16.74 -14.37
C ALA A 48 1.08 -16.43 -13.70
N THR A 49 0.27 -17.45 -13.46
CA THR A 49 -1.00 -17.33 -12.75
C THR A 49 -0.79 -16.91 -11.29
N VAL A 50 0.28 -17.37 -10.63
CA VAL A 50 0.66 -16.85 -9.30
C VAL A 50 1.07 -15.38 -9.36
N GLN A 51 1.82 -14.95 -10.38
CA GLN A 51 2.19 -13.54 -10.54
C GLN A 51 0.98 -12.62 -10.75
N LEU A 52 -0.12 -13.12 -11.32
CA LEU A 52 -1.39 -12.37 -11.40
C LEU A 52 -1.92 -11.94 -10.02
N THR A 53 -1.58 -12.64 -8.94
CA THR A 53 -1.98 -12.24 -7.58
C THR A 53 -1.38 -10.89 -7.17
N LEU A 54 -0.21 -10.51 -7.67
CA LEU A 54 0.38 -9.19 -7.46
C LEU A 54 -0.15 -8.19 -8.48
N THR A 55 -0.22 -8.57 -9.76
CA THR A 55 -0.72 -7.70 -10.84
C THR A 55 -2.14 -7.22 -10.55
N LEU A 56 -3.07 -8.14 -10.23
CA LEU A 56 -4.44 -7.76 -9.89
C LEU A 56 -4.55 -7.11 -8.51
N PHE A 57 -3.62 -7.37 -7.59
CA PHE A 57 -3.56 -6.59 -6.35
C PHE A 57 -3.23 -5.11 -6.64
N LEU A 58 -2.30 -4.82 -7.56
CA LEU A 58 -2.01 -3.45 -7.96
C LEU A 58 -3.22 -2.80 -8.66
N ALA A 59 -3.90 -3.54 -9.53
CA ALA A 59 -5.13 -3.06 -10.17
C ALA A 59 -6.25 -2.76 -9.14
N GLY A 60 -6.46 -3.65 -8.17
CA GLY A 60 -7.42 -3.45 -7.08
C GLY A 60 -7.03 -2.27 -6.18
N SER A 61 -5.74 -2.08 -5.92
CA SER A 61 -5.23 -0.92 -5.17
C SER A 61 -5.49 0.40 -5.89
N ALA A 62 -5.30 0.43 -7.21
CA ALA A 62 -5.59 1.59 -8.04
C ALA A 62 -7.09 1.92 -8.05
N LEU A 63 -7.94 0.90 -8.23
CA LEU A 63 -9.39 1.06 -8.18
C LEU A 63 -9.86 1.55 -6.80
N GLY A 64 -9.41 0.91 -5.72
CA GLY A 64 -9.74 1.32 -4.35
C GLY A 64 -9.31 2.75 -4.07
N SER A 65 -8.11 3.13 -4.52
CA SER A 65 -7.60 4.50 -4.32
C SER A 65 -8.45 5.57 -5.01
N LEU A 66 -9.14 5.21 -6.10
CA LEU A 66 -10.04 6.10 -6.83
C LEU A 66 -11.39 6.28 -6.12
N VAL A 67 -11.90 5.19 -5.55
CA VAL A 67 -13.27 5.11 -5.03
C VAL A 67 -13.35 5.58 -3.58
N TRP A 68 -12.37 5.25 -2.73
CA TRP A 68 -12.48 5.55 -1.30
C TRP A 68 -12.48 7.03 -0.97
N GLY A 69 -11.81 7.87 -1.76
CA GLY A 69 -11.77 9.32 -1.54
C GLY A 69 -13.15 9.96 -1.67
N SER A 70 -13.83 9.72 -2.80
CA SER A 70 -15.16 10.27 -3.07
C SER A 70 -16.23 9.71 -2.15
N LEU A 71 -16.15 8.41 -1.81
CA LEU A 71 -17.02 7.83 -0.79
C LEU A 71 -16.82 8.49 0.58
N ALA A 72 -15.58 8.69 1.00
CA ALA A 72 -15.27 9.31 2.29
C ALA A 72 -15.69 10.79 2.34
N ASP A 73 -15.59 11.51 1.22
CA ASP A 73 -16.08 12.89 1.11
C ASP A 73 -17.61 12.98 1.20
N ARG A 74 -18.35 11.94 0.77
CA ARG A 74 -19.82 11.89 0.86
C ARG A 74 -20.35 11.36 2.19
N PHE A 75 -19.79 10.27 2.69
CA PHE A 75 -20.34 9.53 3.82
C PHE A 75 -19.59 9.77 5.13
N GLY A 76 -18.46 10.48 5.11
CA GLY A 76 -17.59 10.69 6.27
C GLY A 76 -16.37 9.77 6.26
N ARG A 77 -15.31 10.16 6.99
CA ARG A 77 -14.06 9.40 7.04
C ARG A 77 -14.22 8.12 7.85
N ARG A 78 -14.87 8.19 9.02
CA ARG A 78 -14.98 7.07 9.95
C ARG A 78 -15.79 5.89 9.39
N PRO A 79 -17.04 6.07 8.90
CA PRO A 79 -17.82 4.93 8.41
C PRO A 79 -17.20 4.30 7.17
N VAL A 80 -16.64 5.10 6.26
CA VAL A 80 -15.98 4.58 5.05
C VAL A 80 -14.70 3.83 5.39
N LEU A 81 -13.92 4.30 6.37
CA LEU A 81 -12.74 3.57 6.84
C LEU A 81 -13.13 2.20 7.42
N ILE A 82 -14.18 2.15 8.23
CA ILE A 82 -14.68 0.90 8.84
C ILE A 82 -15.13 -0.09 7.75
N VAL A 83 -15.87 0.38 6.74
CA VAL A 83 -16.31 -0.47 5.60
C VAL A 83 -15.11 -1.01 4.82
N GLY A 84 -14.14 -0.16 4.48
CA GLY A 84 -12.94 -0.59 3.75
C GLY A 84 -12.09 -1.58 4.56
N LEU A 85 -11.95 -1.37 5.87
CA LEU A 85 -11.27 -2.31 6.77
C LEU A 85 -12.03 -3.63 6.90
N GLY A 86 -13.37 -3.60 6.92
CA GLY A 86 -14.20 -4.80 6.88
C GLY A 86 -13.94 -5.62 5.62
N LEU A 87 -13.89 -4.97 4.46
CA LEU A 87 -13.53 -5.63 3.19
C LEU A 87 -12.11 -6.19 3.25
N PHE A 88 -11.15 -5.43 3.79
CA PHE A 88 -9.76 -5.88 3.91
C PHE A 88 -9.66 -7.13 4.79
N VAL A 89 -10.33 -7.17 5.95
CA VAL A 89 -10.36 -8.33 6.85
C VAL A 89 -11.01 -9.53 6.16
N ALA A 90 -12.21 -9.37 5.60
CA ALA A 90 -12.93 -10.46 4.96
C ALA A 90 -12.15 -11.06 3.78
N ALA A 91 -11.57 -10.21 2.94
CA ALA A 91 -10.75 -10.65 1.82
C ALA A 91 -9.43 -11.30 2.27
N THR A 92 -8.82 -10.83 3.37
CA THR A 92 -7.62 -11.46 3.94
C THR A 92 -7.91 -12.86 4.45
N ILE A 93 -9.06 -13.06 5.12
CA ILE A 93 -9.52 -14.39 5.54
C ILE A 93 -9.77 -15.27 4.30
N ALA A 94 -10.42 -14.73 3.27
CA ALA A 94 -10.65 -15.44 2.01
C ALA A 94 -9.35 -15.87 1.31
N CYS A 95 -8.28 -15.07 1.39
CA CYS A 95 -6.94 -15.46 0.94
C CYS A 95 -6.38 -16.63 1.76
N ALA A 96 -6.50 -16.59 3.09
CA ALA A 96 -5.96 -17.63 3.97
C ALA A 96 -6.61 -19.01 3.72
N VAL A 97 -7.91 -19.03 3.41
CA VAL A 97 -8.67 -20.27 3.17
C VAL A 97 -8.78 -20.62 1.69
N SER A 98 -8.01 -19.96 0.80
CA SER A 98 -8.20 -20.14 -0.64
C SER A 98 -7.92 -21.60 -1.08
N PRO A 99 -8.86 -22.26 -1.78
CA PRO A 99 -8.70 -23.64 -2.25
C PRO A 99 -8.01 -23.73 -3.62
N SER A 100 -7.96 -22.63 -4.39
CA SER A 100 -7.37 -22.58 -5.73
C SER A 100 -6.68 -21.25 -6.00
N ILE A 101 -5.82 -21.22 -7.02
CA ILE A 101 -5.10 -19.99 -7.39
C ILE A 101 -6.04 -18.87 -7.87
N LEU A 102 -7.09 -19.19 -8.62
CA LEU A 102 -8.03 -18.18 -9.12
C LEU A 102 -8.85 -17.58 -7.98
N TRP A 103 -9.20 -18.39 -6.97
CA TRP A 103 -9.79 -17.88 -5.74
C TRP A 103 -8.83 -16.91 -5.05
N LEU A 104 -7.56 -17.31 -4.91
CA LEU A 104 -6.54 -16.46 -4.29
C LEU A 104 -6.38 -15.15 -5.06
N VAL A 105 -6.34 -15.17 -6.40
CA VAL A 105 -6.25 -13.97 -7.25
C VAL A 105 -7.44 -13.04 -7.00
N ALA A 106 -8.67 -13.56 -7.00
CA ALA A 106 -9.87 -12.76 -6.75
C ALA A 106 -9.90 -12.20 -5.32
N ALA A 107 -9.56 -13.02 -4.32
CA ALA A 107 -9.47 -12.59 -2.93
C ALA A 107 -8.39 -11.51 -2.75
N ARG A 108 -7.23 -11.65 -3.41
CA ARG A 108 -6.14 -10.65 -3.43
C ARG A 108 -6.59 -9.33 -4.06
N PHE A 109 -7.34 -9.37 -5.15
CA PHE A 109 -7.92 -8.16 -5.74
C PHE A 109 -8.83 -7.44 -4.73
N CYS A 110 -9.76 -8.17 -4.09
CA CYS A 110 -10.64 -7.62 -3.06
C CYS A 110 -9.86 -7.11 -1.83
N GLN A 111 -8.81 -7.83 -1.43
CA GLN A 111 -7.93 -7.46 -0.33
C GLN A 111 -7.23 -6.13 -0.64
N ALA A 112 -6.79 -5.93 -1.87
CA ALA A 112 -6.18 -4.69 -2.34
C ALA A 112 -7.16 -3.51 -2.30
N VAL A 113 -8.37 -3.73 -2.80
CA VAL A 113 -9.44 -2.72 -2.76
C VAL A 113 -9.69 -2.32 -1.31
N GLY A 114 -9.88 -3.28 -0.40
CA GLY A 114 -10.04 -3.00 1.03
C GLY A 114 -8.82 -2.27 1.63
N ALA A 115 -7.62 -2.79 1.42
CA ALA A 115 -6.38 -2.25 1.98
C ALA A 115 -6.07 -0.80 1.54
N ALA A 116 -6.50 -0.41 0.33
CA ALA A 116 -6.29 0.92 -0.22
C ALA A 116 -6.95 2.03 0.61
N VAL A 117 -8.03 1.72 1.34
CA VAL A 117 -8.73 2.67 2.21
C VAL A 117 -7.75 3.31 3.21
N SER A 118 -6.79 2.52 3.69
CA SER A 118 -5.86 2.93 4.72
C SER A 118 -4.96 4.07 4.27
N TRP A 119 -4.41 3.97 3.05
CA TRP A 119 -3.52 4.98 2.50
C TRP A 119 -4.25 6.26 2.09
N VAL A 120 -5.45 6.13 1.52
CA VAL A 120 -6.24 7.28 1.08
C VAL A 120 -6.78 8.06 2.27
N LEU A 121 -7.47 7.37 3.19
CA LEU A 121 -8.16 8.04 4.29
C LEU A 121 -7.20 8.51 5.38
N SER A 122 -6.04 7.85 5.60
CA SER A 122 -5.05 8.38 6.55
C SER A 122 -4.59 9.78 6.18
N ARG A 123 -4.31 10.03 4.89
CA ARG A 123 -3.89 11.37 4.44
C ARG A 123 -5.02 12.40 4.54
N ALA A 124 -6.25 11.98 4.25
CA ALA A 124 -7.43 12.84 4.41
C ALA A 124 -7.66 13.21 5.88
N ILE A 125 -7.65 12.22 6.79
CA ILE A 125 -7.81 12.39 8.24
C ILE A 125 -6.72 13.31 8.80
N VAL A 126 -5.45 13.14 8.40
CA VAL A 126 -4.37 14.02 8.86
C VAL A 126 -4.63 15.46 8.43
N ARG A 127 -5.08 15.67 7.19
CA ARG A 127 -5.40 17.01 6.67
C ARG A 127 -6.62 17.62 7.35
N ASP A 128 -7.59 16.81 7.76
CA ASP A 128 -8.82 17.26 8.41
C ASP A 128 -8.57 17.68 9.88
N LEU A 129 -7.61 17.04 10.57
CA LEU A 129 -7.42 17.22 12.03
C LEU A 129 -6.20 18.04 12.45
N TYR A 130 -5.10 18.03 11.68
CA TYR A 130 -3.82 18.57 12.13
C TYR A 130 -3.49 19.90 11.45
N ARG A 131 -2.85 20.80 12.19
CA ARG A 131 -2.25 22.02 11.62
C ARG A 131 -1.08 21.67 10.71
N ARG A 132 -0.70 22.56 9.79
CA ARG A 132 0.33 22.30 8.75
C ARG A 132 1.62 21.64 9.28
N ASP A 133 2.17 22.14 10.39
CA ASP A 133 3.43 21.63 10.94
C ASP A 133 3.27 20.23 11.55
N GLU A 134 2.18 20.02 12.30
CA GLU A 134 1.85 18.71 12.87
C GLU A 134 1.49 17.69 11.80
N ALA A 135 0.71 18.10 10.78
CA ALA A 135 0.35 17.28 9.65
C ALA A 135 1.59 16.76 8.92
N THR A 136 2.62 17.60 8.76
CA THR A 136 3.90 17.20 8.16
C THR A 136 4.57 16.10 8.98
N ARG A 137 4.60 16.23 10.31
CA ARG A 137 5.16 15.21 11.22
C ARG A 137 4.39 13.89 11.16
N VAL A 138 3.05 13.95 11.18
CA VAL A 138 2.21 12.74 11.13
C VAL A 138 2.30 12.06 9.77
N LEU A 139 2.28 12.81 8.67
CA LEU A 139 2.49 12.26 7.33
C LEU A 139 3.87 11.63 7.18
N ALA A 140 4.92 12.21 7.79
CA ALA A 140 6.24 11.59 7.81
C ALA A 140 6.23 10.26 8.58
N LEU A 141 5.51 10.16 9.70
CA LEU A 141 5.35 8.91 10.45
C LEU A 141 4.61 7.85 9.61
N VAL A 142 3.52 8.22 8.96
CA VAL A 142 2.74 7.34 8.07
C VAL A 142 3.60 6.87 6.89
N ALA A 143 4.35 7.78 6.26
CA ALA A 143 5.28 7.44 5.18
C ALA A 143 6.41 6.51 5.66
N THR A 144 6.90 6.69 6.89
CA THR A 144 7.90 5.81 7.49
C THR A 144 7.35 4.39 7.67
N ALA A 145 6.13 4.25 8.20
CA ALA A 145 5.49 2.94 8.35
C ALA A 145 5.30 2.24 6.99
N PHE A 146 4.90 2.98 5.96
CA PHE A 146 4.79 2.46 4.60
C PHE A 146 6.16 2.00 4.05
N ALA A 147 7.23 2.78 4.28
CA ALA A 147 8.57 2.46 3.79
C ALA A 147 9.26 1.31 4.54
N LEU A 148 8.93 1.10 5.82
CA LEU A 148 9.48 -0.01 6.62
C LEU A 148 8.86 -1.37 6.26
N ALA A 149 7.60 -1.39 5.83
CA ALA A 149 6.91 -2.62 5.48
C ALA A 149 7.63 -3.50 4.44
N PRO A 150 8.20 -3.00 3.33
CA PRO A 150 8.99 -3.83 2.41
C PRO A 150 10.35 -4.29 2.96
N ILE A 151 10.85 -3.72 4.06
CA ILE A 151 12.06 -4.23 4.74
C ILE A 151 11.68 -5.40 5.64
N VAL A 152 10.69 -5.18 6.51
CA VAL A 152 10.31 -6.15 7.55
C VAL A 152 9.45 -7.27 6.98
N GLY A 153 8.62 -6.96 5.98
CA GLY A 153 7.65 -7.88 5.38
C GLY A 153 8.27 -9.14 4.82
N PRO A 154 9.26 -9.08 3.91
CA PRO A 154 9.88 -10.27 3.34
C PRO A 154 10.61 -11.13 4.38
N VAL A 155 11.21 -10.52 5.40
CA VAL A 155 11.86 -11.27 6.51
C VAL A 155 10.81 -12.06 7.29
N ILE A 156 9.73 -11.40 7.72
CA ILE A 156 8.61 -12.06 8.40
C ILE A 156 8.00 -13.13 7.49
N GLY A 157 7.75 -12.80 6.22
CA GLY A 157 7.15 -13.70 5.24
C GLY A 157 7.99 -14.92 4.95
N GLY A 158 9.32 -14.78 4.85
CA GLY A 158 10.25 -15.88 4.62
C GLY A 158 10.24 -16.88 5.77
N HIS A 159 10.27 -16.39 7.02
CA HIS A 159 10.14 -17.25 8.19
C HIS A 159 8.73 -17.87 8.29
N ILE A 160 7.67 -17.12 8.02
CA ILE A 160 6.33 -17.70 8.02
C ILE A 160 6.23 -18.83 6.99
N GLU A 161 6.75 -18.62 5.77
CA GLU A 161 6.75 -19.62 4.71
C GLU A 161 7.51 -20.89 5.12
N THR A 162 8.71 -20.74 5.67
CA THR A 162 9.56 -21.88 6.03
C THR A 162 8.97 -22.73 7.15
N TRP A 163 8.35 -22.11 8.16
CA TRP A 163 7.92 -22.82 9.37
C TRP A 163 6.45 -23.22 9.37
N PHE A 164 5.59 -22.42 8.71
CA PHE A 164 4.14 -22.57 8.77
C PHE A 164 3.48 -22.65 7.38
N GLY A 165 4.13 -22.13 6.34
CA GLY A 165 3.64 -22.09 4.96
C GLY A 165 2.76 -20.88 4.65
N TRP A 166 2.48 -20.69 3.36
CA TRP A 166 1.93 -19.45 2.79
C TRP A 166 0.59 -18.98 3.38
N ARG A 167 -0.27 -19.90 3.84
CA ARG A 167 -1.57 -19.54 4.44
C ARG A 167 -1.40 -18.70 5.70
N TRP A 168 -0.34 -18.93 6.44
CA TRP A 168 -0.06 -18.21 7.68
C TRP A 168 0.40 -16.78 7.44
N SER A 169 0.92 -16.44 6.26
CA SER A 169 1.20 -15.05 5.89
C SER A 169 -0.10 -14.24 5.86
N PHE A 170 -1.19 -14.84 5.36
CA PHE A 170 -2.51 -14.21 5.41
C PHE A 170 -3.13 -14.23 6.80
N ALA A 171 -2.96 -15.31 7.57
CA ALA A 171 -3.45 -15.36 8.96
C ALA A 171 -2.80 -14.29 9.84
N PHE A 172 -1.48 -14.12 9.75
CA PHE A 172 -0.72 -13.07 10.45
C PHE A 172 -1.27 -11.68 10.14
N ILE A 173 -1.45 -11.37 8.85
CA ILE A 173 -2.03 -10.10 8.42
C ILE A 173 -3.49 -9.97 8.85
N GLY A 174 -4.25 -11.06 8.84
CA GLY A 174 -5.64 -11.10 9.31
C GLY A 174 -5.75 -10.68 10.77
N VAL A 175 -4.85 -11.15 11.64
CA VAL A 175 -4.79 -10.73 13.05
C VAL A 175 -4.51 -9.23 13.17
N LEU A 176 -3.54 -8.71 12.43
CA LEU A 176 -3.24 -7.27 12.43
C LEU A 176 -4.42 -6.43 11.91
N ALA A 177 -5.03 -6.88 10.81
CA ALA A 177 -6.17 -6.24 10.16
C ALA A 177 -7.40 -6.20 11.09
N VAL A 178 -7.70 -7.31 11.77
CA VAL A 178 -8.76 -7.37 12.79
C VAL A 178 -8.44 -6.43 13.95
N GLY A 179 -7.18 -6.43 14.42
CA GLY A 179 -6.71 -5.51 15.46
C GLY A 179 -7.01 -4.05 15.11
N VAL A 180 -6.59 -3.58 13.93
CA VAL A 180 -6.86 -2.19 13.50
C VAL A 180 -8.36 -1.94 13.27
N ALA A 181 -9.09 -2.89 12.68
CA ALA A 181 -10.54 -2.77 12.45
C ALA A 181 -11.33 -2.65 13.76
N VAL A 182 -10.85 -3.28 14.83
CA VAL A 182 -11.42 -3.24 16.17
C VAL A 182 -11.04 -1.94 16.91
N ILE A 183 -9.83 -1.43 16.70
CA ILE A 183 -9.30 -0.21 17.35
C ILE A 183 -9.90 1.06 16.72
N VAL A 184 -10.05 1.11 15.39
CA VAL A 184 -10.51 2.29 14.63
C VAL A 184 -11.85 2.85 15.13
N PRO A 185 -12.93 2.06 15.29
CA PRO A 185 -14.20 2.56 15.78
C PRO A 185 -14.14 3.20 17.17
N ARG A 186 -13.14 2.84 18.00
CA ARG A 186 -12.99 3.34 19.37
C ARG A 186 -12.16 4.61 19.47
N LEU A 187 -11.17 4.77 18.59
CA LEU A 187 -10.20 5.87 18.65
C LEU A 187 -10.42 6.95 17.59
N LEU A 188 -11.04 6.61 16.46
CA LEU A 188 -11.24 7.55 15.36
C LEU A 188 -12.65 8.17 15.45
N PRO A 189 -12.78 9.46 15.81
CA PRO A 189 -14.03 10.19 15.64
C PRO A 189 -14.30 10.46 14.15
N GLU A 190 -15.50 10.92 13.83
CA GLU A 190 -15.72 11.49 12.49
C GLU A 190 -14.91 12.79 12.37
N THR A 191 -14.15 12.92 11.29
CA THR A 191 -13.22 14.05 11.07
C THR A 191 -13.66 14.98 9.97
N LEU A 192 -14.58 14.53 9.10
CA LEU A 192 -15.12 15.36 8.04
C LEU A 192 -16.15 16.33 8.62
N ALA A 193 -15.81 17.62 8.65
CA ALA A 193 -16.69 18.65 9.20
C ALA A 193 -17.98 18.86 8.39
N ARG A 194 -17.90 18.74 7.06
CA ARG A 194 -19.03 18.93 6.14
C ARG A 194 -18.96 17.92 5.01
N PRO A 195 -19.81 16.88 5.02
CA PRO A 195 -19.93 15.96 3.90
C PRO A 195 -20.35 16.68 2.61
N ASP A 196 -19.82 16.25 1.48
CA ASP A 196 -20.17 16.74 0.13
C ASP A 196 -21.10 15.73 -0.56
N PRO A 197 -22.42 16.00 -0.64
CA PRO A 197 -23.38 15.10 -1.30
C PRO A 197 -23.07 14.84 -2.77
N GLY A 198 -22.41 15.80 -3.44
CA GLY A 198 -22.03 15.75 -4.84
C GLY A 198 -20.67 15.08 -5.08
N ALA A 199 -19.99 14.56 -4.05
CA ALA A 199 -18.67 13.95 -4.20
C ALA A 199 -18.68 12.67 -5.05
N ILE A 200 -19.81 11.96 -5.12
CA ILE A 200 -19.98 10.76 -5.96
C ILE A 200 -20.81 11.00 -7.23
N ASP A 201 -21.13 12.26 -7.56
CA ASP A 201 -21.84 12.57 -8.81
C ASP A 201 -20.98 12.13 -10.01
N PRO A 202 -21.44 11.17 -10.84
CA PRO A 202 -20.68 10.68 -11.98
C PRO A 202 -20.29 11.79 -12.96
N ARG A 203 -21.13 12.82 -13.12
CA ARG A 203 -20.85 13.95 -14.03
C ARG A 203 -19.70 14.79 -13.51
N ARG A 204 -19.68 15.09 -12.21
CA ARG A 204 -18.61 15.86 -11.57
C ARG A 204 -17.30 15.07 -11.52
N LEU A 205 -17.37 13.77 -11.22
CA LEU A 205 -16.20 12.89 -11.29
C LEU A 205 -15.63 12.85 -12.70
N ALA A 206 -16.47 12.60 -13.72
CA ALA A 206 -16.04 12.60 -15.11
C ALA A 206 -15.42 13.94 -15.53
N ALA A 207 -16.05 15.07 -15.17
CA ALA A 207 -15.51 16.40 -15.44
C ALA A 207 -14.14 16.64 -14.79
N ASN A 208 -13.95 16.19 -13.55
CA ASN A 208 -12.66 16.30 -12.87
C ASN A 208 -11.59 15.42 -13.57
N PHE A 209 -11.95 14.20 -13.97
CA PHE A 209 -11.03 13.32 -14.72
C PHE A 209 -10.68 13.88 -16.09
N THR A 210 -11.63 14.43 -16.84
CA THR A 210 -11.34 15.01 -18.17
C THR A 210 -10.41 16.20 -18.08
N VAL A 211 -10.57 17.07 -17.06
CA VAL A 211 -9.64 18.19 -16.82
C VAL A 211 -8.23 17.67 -16.50
N LEU A 212 -8.10 16.67 -15.63
CA LEU A 212 -6.80 16.10 -15.26
C LEU A 212 -6.13 15.39 -16.44
N LEU A 213 -6.87 14.57 -17.17
CA LEU A 213 -6.38 13.85 -18.34
C LEU A 213 -6.05 14.79 -19.51
N GLY A 214 -6.67 15.97 -19.60
CA GLY A 214 -6.30 17.00 -20.57
C GLY A 214 -4.97 17.68 -20.28
N HIS A 215 -4.45 17.59 -19.05
CA HIS A 215 -3.27 18.32 -18.62
C HIS A 215 -1.97 17.53 -18.91
N ARG A 216 -1.29 17.83 -20.03
CA ARG A 216 -0.07 17.10 -20.48
C ARG A 216 1.03 16.98 -19.43
N ARG A 217 1.24 18.00 -18.58
CA ARG A 217 2.23 17.92 -17.49
C ARG A 217 1.83 16.91 -16.42
N PHE A 218 0.53 16.82 -16.12
CA PHE A 218 0.01 15.84 -15.17
C PHE A 218 0.22 14.42 -15.71
N LEU A 219 -0.15 14.17 -16.97
CA LEU A 219 0.12 12.90 -17.64
C LEU A 219 1.61 12.57 -17.70
N GLY A 220 2.48 13.56 -17.95
CA GLY A 220 3.93 13.37 -17.93
C GLY A 220 4.45 12.91 -16.56
N TYR A 221 3.98 13.51 -15.47
CA TYR A 221 4.35 13.10 -14.11
C TYR A 221 3.77 11.72 -13.75
N CYS A 222 2.52 11.44 -14.11
CA CYS A 222 1.90 10.13 -13.90
C CYS A 222 2.63 9.03 -14.68
N GLY A 223 2.99 9.29 -15.93
CA GLY A 223 3.74 8.36 -16.78
C GLY A 223 5.14 8.09 -16.22
N ALA A 224 5.89 9.13 -15.86
CA ALA A 224 7.22 8.97 -15.28
C ALA A 224 7.19 8.17 -13.97
N MET A 225 6.24 8.49 -13.07
CA MET A 225 6.08 7.75 -11.81
C MET A 225 5.60 6.31 -12.04
N GLY A 226 4.68 6.10 -12.98
CA GLY A 226 4.17 4.79 -13.36
C GLY A 226 5.24 3.88 -13.94
N CYS A 227 6.04 4.37 -14.89
CA CYS A 227 7.14 3.60 -15.48
C CYS A 227 8.21 3.24 -14.44
N SER A 228 8.56 4.17 -13.55
CA SER A 228 9.53 3.90 -12.49
C SER A 228 9.02 2.84 -11.48
N MET A 229 7.73 2.92 -11.11
CA MET A 229 7.11 1.89 -10.27
C MET A 229 6.96 0.54 -10.98
N ALA A 230 6.68 0.52 -12.28
CA ALA A 230 6.55 -0.71 -13.04
C ALA A 230 7.83 -1.54 -13.02
N GLY A 231 9.00 -0.91 -13.21
CA GLY A 231 10.30 -1.60 -13.10
C GLY A 231 10.52 -2.21 -11.72
N MET A 232 10.22 -1.47 -10.64
CA MET A 232 10.34 -1.98 -9.28
C MET A 232 9.40 -3.17 -9.01
N PHE A 233 8.13 -3.08 -9.42
CA PHE A 233 7.18 -4.17 -9.19
C PHE A 233 7.44 -5.39 -10.09
N ALA A 234 8.00 -5.21 -11.28
CA ALA A 234 8.48 -6.31 -12.12
C ALA A 234 9.57 -7.10 -11.38
N PHE A 235 10.55 -6.41 -10.78
CA PHE A 235 11.57 -7.04 -9.94
C PHE A 235 10.97 -7.75 -8.72
N VAL A 236 10.04 -7.12 -7.99
CA VAL A 236 9.39 -7.75 -6.83
C VAL A 236 8.62 -9.03 -7.21
N THR A 237 8.00 -9.03 -8.39
CA THR A 237 7.19 -10.14 -8.87
C THR A 237 8.02 -11.31 -9.41
N ALA A 238 9.09 -11.02 -10.16
CA ALA A 238 9.96 -12.05 -10.74
C ALA A 238 11.08 -12.51 -9.79
N GLY A 239 11.54 -11.61 -8.91
CA GLY A 239 12.67 -11.81 -8.00
C GLY A 239 12.64 -13.10 -7.18
N PRO A 240 11.53 -13.48 -6.49
CA PRO A 240 11.51 -14.71 -5.71
C PRO A 240 11.59 -15.95 -6.60
N PHE A 241 10.96 -15.96 -7.78
CA PHE A 241 11.05 -17.09 -8.72
C PHE A 241 12.47 -17.29 -9.26
N VAL A 242 13.20 -16.20 -9.53
CA VAL A 242 14.60 -16.28 -9.98
C VAL A 242 15.50 -16.70 -8.82
N LEU A 243 15.52 -15.95 -7.71
CA LEU A 243 16.45 -16.22 -6.61
C LEU A 243 16.20 -17.56 -5.93
N MET A 244 14.94 -17.95 -5.75
CA MET A 244 14.62 -19.22 -5.09
C MET A 244 14.57 -20.38 -6.09
N GLY A 245 14.07 -20.16 -7.30
CA GLY A 245 13.91 -21.20 -8.31
C GLY A 245 15.19 -21.52 -9.11
N THR A 246 16.00 -20.53 -9.48
CA THR A 246 17.22 -20.77 -10.28
C THR A 246 18.49 -20.74 -9.45
N VAL A 247 18.59 -19.85 -8.46
CA VAL A 247 19.79 -19.72 -7.60
C VAL A 247 19.72 -20.65 -6.38
N GLY A 248 18.53 -21.15 -6.01
CA GLY A 248 18.35 -22.09 -4.89
C GLY A 248 18.36 -21.42 -3.52
N VAL A 249 18.09 -20.11 -3.44
CA VAL A 249 17.98 -19.39 -2.17
C VAL A 249 16.74 -19.86 -1.39
N SER A 250 16.89 -20.09 -0.08
CA SER A 250 15.76 -20.44 0.79
C SER A 250 14.77 -19.27 0.97
N PRO A 251 13.50 -19.51 1.35
CA PRO A 251 12.55 -18.43 1.63
C PRO A 251 13.04 -17.42 2.68
N GLU A 252 13.69 -17.90 3.75
CA GLU A 252 14.31 -17.05 4.78
C GLU A 252 15.46 -16.20 4.21
N GLY A 253 16.34 -16.82 3.40
CA GLY A 253 17.43 -16.13 2.73
C GLY A 253 16.93 -15.03 1.79
N TYR A 254 15.86 -15.31 1.03
CA TYR A 254 15.21 -14.33 0.17
C TYR A 254 14.66 -13.15 1.00
N GLY A 255 14.04 -13.44 2.15
CA GLY A 255 13.55 -12.41 3.07
C GLY A 255 14.63 -11.42 3.48
N TRP A 256 15.80 -11.92 3.90
CA TRP A 256 16.95 -11.08 4.28
C TRP A 256 17.56 -10.33 3.10
N LEU A 257 17.71 -10.98 1.93
CA LEU A 257 18.21 -10.31 0.72
C LEU A 257 17.28 -9.18 0.29
N SER A 258 15.97 -9.40 0.31
CA SER A 258 14.96 -8.39 -0.02
C SER A 258 15.01 -7.20 0.96
N ALA A 259 15.23 -7.45 2.25
CA ALA A 259 15.45 -6.41 3.24
C ALA A 259 16.70 -5.57 2.92
N ILE A 260 17.82 -6.20 2.56
CA ILE A 260 19.05 -5.51 2.16
C ILE A 260 18.83 -4.64 0.93
N VAL A 261 18.17 -5.16 -0.12
CA VAL A 261 17.85 -4.42 -1.34
C VAL A 261 16.96 -3.21 -1.02
N THR A 262 15.95 -3.40 -0.19
CA THR A 262 15.04 -2.32 0.21
C THR A 262 15.74 -1.25 1.05
N MET A 263 16.64 -1.63 1.96
CA MET A 263 17.48 -0.69 2.70
C MET A 263 18.41 0.11 1.77
N ALA A 264 19.04 -0.56 0.80
CA ALA A 264 19.86 0.10 -0.21
C ALA A 264 19.04 1.11 -1.04
N PHE A 265 17.82 0.74 -1.44
CA PHE A 265 16.88 1.65 -2.11
C PHE A 265 16.55 2.89 -1.25
N MET A 266 16.27 2.70 0.05
CA MET A 266 16.02 3.81 0.96
C MET A 266 17.24 4.72 1.16
N LEU A 267 18.45 4.17 1.24
CA LEU A 267 19.70 4.95 1.26
C LEU A 267 19.88 5.73 -0.04
N GLY A 268 19.62 5.09 -1.18
CA GLY A 268 19.63 5.73 -2.51
C GLY A 268 18.63 6.89 -2.60
N SER A 269 17.45 6.76 -2.01
CA SER A 269 16.46 7.84 -1.92
C SER A 269 16.97 9.05 -1.13
N ARG A 270 17.71 8.83 -0.03
CA ARG A 270 18.35 9.93 0.73
C ARG A 270 19.47 10.61 -0.05
N LEU A 271 20.28 9.83 -0.77
CA LEU A 271 21.29 10.34 -1.71
C LEU A 271 20.64 11.17 -2.82
N SER A 272 19.54 10.68 -3.39
CA SER A 272 18.76 11.41 -4.40
C SER A 272 18.23 12.74 -3.87
N ALA A 273 17.68 12.79 -2.66
CA ALA A 273 17.27 14.04 -2.01
C ALA A 273 18.44 15.01 -1.83
N ALA A 274 19.64 14.52 -1.49
CA ALA A 274 20.83 15.35 -1.43
C ALA A 274 21.26 15.87 -2.81
N THR A 275 21.17 15.06 -3.85
CA THR A 275 21.48 15.40 -5.25
C THR A 275 20.50 16.42 -5.82
N VAL A 276 19.20 16.31 -5.52
CA VAL A 276 18.17 17.28 -5.91
C VAL A 276 18.48 18.67 -5.35
N ARG A 277 18.93 18.77 -4.10
CA ARG A 277 19.35 20.04 -3.49
C ARG A 277 20.56 20.67 -4.20
N ARG A 278 21.43 19.87 -4.82
CA ARG A 278 22.64 20.33 -5.51
C ARG A 278 22.44 20.63 -7.00
N LEU A 279 21.62 19.84 -7.71
CA LEU A 279 21.50 19.89 -9.18
C LEU A 279 20.16 20.47 -9.69
N GLY A 280 19.17 20.66 -8.81
CA GLY A 280 17.82 21.06 -9.17
C GLY A 280 16.93 19.91 -9.65
N HIS A 281 15.60 20.07 -9.56
CA HIS A 281 14.62 19.00 -9.78
C HIS A 281 14.73 18.32 -11.16
N ALA A 282 14.87 19.10 -12.25
CA ALA A 282 14.88 18.55 -13.61
C ALA A 282 16.10 17.67 -13.91
N ARG A 283 17.31 18.09 -13.50
CA ARG A 283 18.55 17.34 -13.72
C ARG A 283 18.63 16.09 -12.85
N ALA A 284 18.13 16.17 -11.61
CA ALA A 284 18.09 15.04 -10.71
C ALA A 284 17.13 13.93 -11.20
N ILE A 285 15.96 14.30 -11.74
CA ILE A 285 15.04 13.34 -12.38
C ILE A 285 15.72 12.69 -13.60
N GLY A 286 16.37 13.47 -14.46
CA GLY A 286 17.09 12.94 -15.63
C GLY A 286 18.21 11.96 -15.27
N ALA A 287 19.03 12.30 -14.26
CA ALA A 287 20.08 11.41 -13.77
C ALA A 287 19.51 10.11 -13.15
N GLY A 288 18.39 10.19 -12.44
CA GLY A 288 17.71 9.02 -11.88
C GLY A 288 17.15 8.09 -12.95
N ILE A 289 16.54 8.64 -14.01
CA ILE A 289 16.05 7.87 -15.15
C ILE A 289 17.22 7.21 -15.90
N ALA A 290 18.33 7.92 -16.12
CA ALA A 290 19.52 7.36 -16.77
C ALA A 290 20.13 6.21 -15.96
N ALA A 291 20.22 6.36 -14.63
CA ALA A 291 20.70 5.28 -13.76
C ALA A 291 19.78 4.05 -13.79
N GLN A 292 18.45 4.25 -13.81
CA GLN A 292 17.49 3.14 -13.96
C GLN A 292 17.62 2.45 -15.32
N ALA A 293 17.84 3.21 -16.41
CA ALA A 293 18.00 2.65 -17.75
C ALA A 293 19.31 1.88 -17.94
N ILE A 294 20.39 2.22 -17.21
CA ILE A 294 21.65 1.48 -17.22
C ILE A 294 21.55 0.18 -16.40
N ALA A 295 20.69 0.17 -15.38
CA ALA A 295 20.51 -0.97 -14.47
C ALA A 295 19.45 -1.98 -14.94
N ALA A 296 18.61 -1.61 -15.91
CA ALA A 296 17.59 -2.46 -16.53
C ALA A 296 18.15 -3.24 -17.72
#